data_AF-A0A1Y3VJP0-F1
#
_entry.id   AF-A0A1Y3VJP0-F1
#
_cell.length_a   1.000
_cell.length_b   1.000
_cell.length_c   1.000
_cell.angle_alpha   90.00
_cell.angle_beta   90.00
_cell.angle_gamma   90.00
#
_symmetry.space_group_name_H-M   'P 1'
#
loop_
_entity.id
_entity.type
_entity.pdbx_description
1 polymer ?
#
loop_
_entity_poly.entity_id
_entity_poly.type
_entity_poly.pdbx_seq_one_letter_code
_entity_poly.pdbx_strand_id
1 'polypeptide(L)'
;MKREILFRGKEIKTGKWIEGDLLRMGGHSFIFPDPAPKGFNQYEVDPETVGQFTGVKDKNGTRIFEGDLISVDDYPFVNEDGQWNYVAEFDWDEVNLAFGAFFRQRKDSNVWDISEGCPCDLEDVDFEIVGNIHDNPEMLKNK
;
A
#
# COMPACT_ATOMS: atom_id res chain seq x y z
N MET A 1 20.13 -8.74 8.34
CA MET A 1 18.82 -9.31 8.76
C MET A 1 18.27 -10.16 7.61
N LYS A 2 17.42 -11.15 7.90
CA LYS A 2 16.67 -11.85 6.85
C LYS A 2 15.47 -10.98 6.47
N ARG A 3 15.22 -10.79 5.17
CA ARG A 3 14.02 -10.12 4.68
C ARG A 3 12.79 -10.96 5.03
N GLU A 4 11.78 -10.33 5.60
CA GLU A 4 10.47 -10.94 5.83
C GLU A 4 9.73 -11.04 4.49
N ILE A 5 9.20 -12.22 4.18
CA ILE A 5 8.36 -12.44 3.00
C ILE A 5 6.96 -12.66 3.57
N LEU A 6 6.08 -11.70 3.33
CA LEU A 6 4.72 -11.69 3.83
C LEU A 6 3.84 -11.06 2.77
N PHE A 7 2.63 -11.58 2.61
CA PHE A 7 1.64 -11.05 1.69
C PHE A 7 0.38 -10.66 2.46
N ARG A 8 -0.45 -9.82 1.85
CA ARG A 8 -1.82 -9.59 2.27
C ARG A 8 -2.78 -9.72 1.09
N GLY A 9 -4.06 -9.90 1.39
CA GLY A 9 -5.14 -9.81 0.41
C GLY A 9 -6.49 -9.66 1.08
N LYS A 10 -7.47 -9.13 0.36
CA LYS A 10 -8.84 -8.94 0.85
C LYS A 10 -9.66 -10.21 0.62
N GLU A 11 -10.12 -10.84 1.70
CA GLU A 11 -10.92 -12.07 1.64
C GLU A 11 -12.22 -11.84 0.87
N ILE A 12 -12.51 -12.70 -0.12
CA ILE A 12 -13.72 -12.58 -0.95
C ILE A 12 -15.00 -12.67 -0.12
N LYS A 13 -15.02 -13.51 0.92
CA LYS A 13 -16.24 -13.79 1.71
C LYS A 13 -16.63 -12.66 2.65
N THR A 14 -15.65 -12.01 3.29
CA THR A 14 -15.92 -11.04 4.37
C THR A 14 -15.43 -9.64 4.06
N GLY A 15 -14.59 -9.47 3.03
CA GLY A 15 -13.95 -8.20 2.71
C GLY A 15 -12.86 -7.79 3.70
N LYS A 16 -12.44 -8.67 4.61
CA LYS A 16 -11.36 -8.38 5.57
C LYS A 16 -10.00 -8.63 4.94
N TRP A 17 -9.03 -7.80 5.32
CA TRP A 17 -7.62 -8.05 5.01
C TRP A 17 -7.08 -9.22 5.82
N ILE A 18 -6.41 -10.14 5.13
CA ILE A 18 -5.74 -11.29 5.70
C ILE A 18 -4.27 -11.19 5.31
N GLU A 19 -3.37 -11.36 6.28
CA GLU A 19 -1.92 -11.42 6.06
C GLU A 19 -1.41 -12.86 6.22
N GLY A 20 -0.38 -13.23 5.45
CA GLY A 20 0.23 -14.56 5.52
C GLY A 20 0.98 -14.95 4.25
N ASP A 21 1.15 -16.26 4.06
CA ASP A 21 1.79 -16.83 2.87
C ASP A 21 0.82 -16.87 1.68
N LEU A 22 1.30 -16.50 0.50
CA LEU A 22 0.52 -16.50 -0.73
C LEU A 22 0.64 -17.84 -1.48
N LEU A 23 -0.50 -18.42 -1.84
CA LEU A 23 -0.61 -19.52 -2.80
C LEU A 23 -1.48 -19.08 -3.99
N ARG A 24 -0.97 -19.27 -5.21
CA ARG A 24 -1.73 -19.10 -6.45
C ARG A 24 -1.96 -20.46 -7.10
N MET A 25 -3.21 -20.81 -7.38
CA MET A 25 -3.56 -22.10 -7.96
C MET A 25 -4.86 -22.01 -8.76
N GLY A 26 -4.83 -22.47 -10.02
CA GLY A 26 -6.03 -22.57 -10.85
C GLY A 26 -6.74 -21.24 -11.14
N GLY A 27 -6.02 -20.10 -11.11
CA GLY A 27 -6.61 -18.77 -11.27
C GLY A 27 -7.13 -18.14 -9.97
N HIS A 28 -6.99 -18.83 -8.83
CA HIS A 28 -7.36 -18.35 -7.51
C HIS A 28 -6.12 -17.95 -6.70
N SER A 29 -6.31 -17.01 -5.77
CA SER A 29 -5.31 -16.58 -4.80
C SER A 29 -5.78 -16.91 -3.39
N PHE A 30 -4.88 -17.47 -2.58
CA PHE A 30 -5.15 -17.81 -1.19
C PHE A 30 -4.06 -17.24 -0.29
N ILE A 31 -4.46 -16.72 0.88
CA ILE A 31 -3.55 -16.33 1.95
C ILE A 31 -3.66 -17.33 3.10
N PHE A 32 -2.52 -17.81 3.58
CA PHE A 32 -2.38 -18.74 4.71
C PHE A 32 -1.77 -17.99 5.89
N PRO A 33 -2.57 -17.60 6.91
CA PRO A 33 -2.03 -16.92 8.08
C PRO A 33 -1.12 -17.81 8.91
N ASP A 34 -0.10 -17.22 9.52
CA ASP A 34 0.78 -17.87 10.49
C ASP A 34 0.82 -17.07 11.80
N PRO A 35 0.37 -17.62 12.95
CA PRO A 35 -0.22 -18.96 13.10
C PRO A 35 -1.62 -19.06 12.49
N ALA A 36 -1.91 -20.21 11.87
CA ALA A 36 -3.22 -20.48 11.31
C ALA A 36 -4.32 -20.54 12.41
N PRO A 37 -5.47 -19.88 12.21
CA PRO A 37 -6.63 -20.03 13.08
C PRO A 37 -7.10 -21.49 13.16
N LYS A 38 -7.71 -21.88 14.28
CA LYS A 38 -8.27 -23.24 14.42
C LYS A 38 -9.39 -23.47 13.41
N GLY A 39 -9.22 -24.49 12.57
CA GLY A 39 -10.23 -24.94 11.61
C GLY A 39 -10.22 -24.22 10.26
N PHE A 40 -9.36 -23.23 10.05
CA PHE A 40 -9.16 -22.56 8.77
C PHE A 40 -7.67 -22.28 8.57
N ASN A 41 -7.10 -22.81 7.50
CA ASN A 41 -5.69 -22.63 7.17
C ASN A 41 -5.48 -21.75 5.94
N GLN A 42 -6.53 -21.46 5.16
CA GLN A 42 -6.43 -20.64 3.95
C GLN A 42 -7.68 -19.79 3.73
N TYR A 43 -7.47 -18.57 3.25
CA TYR A 43 -8.50 -17.63 2.88
C TYR A 43 -8.38 -17.32 1.40
N GLU A 44 -9.43 -17.57 0.64
CA GLU A 44 -9.49 -17.12 -0.75
C GLU A 44 -9.64 -15.60 -0.78
N VAL A 45 -8.73 -14.92 -1.47
CA VAL A 45 -8.66 -13.47 -1.55
C VAL A 45 -8.85 -13.02 -2.99
N ASP A 46 -9.31 -11.79 -3.16
CA ASP A 46 -9.34 -11.15 -4.47
C ASP A 46 -7.91 -11.00 -4.99
N PRO A 47 -7.56 -11.63 -6.14
CA PRO A 47 -6.23 -11.57 -6.71
C PRO A 47 -5.72 -10.13 -6.94
N GLU A 48 -6.61 -9.19 -7.25
CA GLU A 48 -6.25 -7.78 -7.52
C GLU A 48 -5.81 -7.03 -6.26
N THR A 49 -6.16 -7.55 -5.08
CA THR A 49 -5.80 -6.94 -3.78
C THR A 49 -4.55 -7.56 -3.16
N VAL A 50 -3.93 -8.54 -3.84
CA VAL A 50 -2.76 -9.22 -3.32
C VAL A 50 -1.56 -8.28 -3.40
N GLY A 51 -1.01 -7.92 -2.24
CA GLY A 51 0.20 -7.10 -2.14
C GLY A 51 1.25 -7.74 -1.24
N GLN A 52 2.53 -7.60 -1.59
CA GLN A 52 3.65 -8.04 -0.77
C GLN A 52 4.05 -6.96 0.23
N PHE A 53 4.49 -7.38 1.41
CA PHE A 53 5.16 -6.53 2.38
C PHE A 53 6.44 -5.96 1.78
N THR A 54 6.60 -4.63 1.85
CA THR A 54 7.73 -3.93 1.23
C THR A 54 9.05 -4.16 1.97
N GLY A 55 8.97 -4.58 3.24
CA GLY A 55 10.11 -4.61 4.17
C GLY A 55 10.22 -3.34 5.02
N VAL A 56 9.37 -2.34 4.79
CA VAL A 56 9.38 -1.05 5.47
C VAL A 56 8.14 -0.91 6.37
N LYS A 57 8.31 -0.23 7.50
CA LYS A 57 7.21 0.09 8.41
C LYS A 57 7.02 1.59 8.49
N ASP A 58 5.79 2.01 8.74
CA ASP A 58 5.48 3.42 9.04
C ASP A 58 6.01 3.83 10.42
N LYS A 59 5.84 5.11 10.78
CA LYS A 59 6.25 5.65 12.09
C LYS A 59 5.59 4.95 13.30
N ASN A 60 4.46 4.27 13.09
CA ASN A 60 3.74 3.52 14.12
C ASN A 60 4.18 2.05 14.22
N GLY A 61 5.11 1.61 13.35
CA GLY A 61 5.56 0.22 13.27
C GLY A 61 4.61 -0.69 12.47
N THR A 62 3.63 -0.11 11.77
CA THR A 62 2.70 -0.82 10.88
C THR A 62 3.44 -1.20 9.59
N ARG A 63 3.27 -2.45 9.14
CA ARG A 63 3.86 -2.93 7.89
C ARG A 63 3.22 -2.24 6.69
N ILE A 64 4.05 -1.80 5.75
CA ILE A 64 3.61 -1.24 4.47
C ILE A 64 3.64 -2.35 3.43
N PHE A 65 2.52 -2.52 2.72
CA PHE A 65 2.39 -3.44 1.61
C PHE A 65 2.21 -2.66 0.30
N GLU A 66 2.38 -3.34 -0.83
CA GLU A 66 1.98 -2.79 -2.13
C GLU A 66 0.53 -2.23 -2.09
N GLY A 67 0.36 -1.10 -2.75
CA GLY A 67 -0.89 -0.35 -2.81
C GLY A 67 -1.22 0.47 -1.55
N ASP A 68 -0.41 0.42 -0.48
CA ASP A 68 -0.59 1.34 0.65
C ASP A 68 -0.26 2.78 0.26
N LEU A 69 -1.08 3.70 0.76
CA LEU A 69 -0.93 5.13 0.59
C LEU A 69 -0.36 5.72 1.88
N ILE A 70 0.70 6.51 1.76
CA ILE A 70 1.30 7.26 2.87
C ILE A 70 1.15 8.77 2.68
N SER A 71 1.26 9.50 3.78
CA SER A 71 1.41 10.96 3.77
C SER A 71 2.51 11.40 4.73
N VAL A 72 3.01 12.61 4.46
CA VAL A 72 3.98 13.35 5.28
C VAL A 72 3.40 14.74 5.52
N ASP A 73 3.64 15.33 6.69
CA ASP A 73 3.25 16.71 7.00
C ASP A 73 4.25 17.73 6.40
N ASP A 74 4.53 17.62 5.09
CA ASP A 74 5.45 18.51 4.37
C ASP A 74 5.05 18.68 2.89
N TYR A 75 5.58 19.71 2.23
CA TYR A 75 5.41 19.92 0.80
C TYR A 75 6.15 18.80 0.00
N PRO A 76 5.55 18.22 -1.05
CA PRO A 76 4.31 18.61 -1.70
C PRO A 76 3.04 17.90 -1.19
N PHE A 77 3.14 17.01 -0.19
CA PHE A 77 1.98 16.29 0.35
C PHE A 77 0.94 17.24 0.91
N VAL A 78 1.38 18.21 1.70
CA VAL A 78 0.53 19.21 2.35
C VAL A 78 1.04 20.61 1.99
N ASN A 79 0.13 21.54 1.70
CA ASN A 79 0.50 22.95 1.48
C ASN A 79 0.56 23.74 2.79
N GLU A 80 0.96 25.02 2.71
CA GLU A 80 1.06 25.93 3.86
C GLU A 80 -0.27 26.11 4.62
N ASP A 81 -1.41 25.92 3.95
CA ASP A 81 -2.75 26.00 4.54
C ASP A 81 -3.20 24.69 5.22
N GLY A 82 -2.38 23.64 5.19
CA GLY A 82 -2.70 22.32 5.74
C GLY A 82 -3.58 21.45 4.83
N GLN A 83 -3.87 21.88 3.59
CA GLN A 83 -4.59 21.08 2.62
C GLN A 83 -3.66 20.01 2.01
N TRP A 84 -4.14 18.76 2.00
CA TRP A 84 -3.44 17.68 1.34
C TRP A 84 -3.61 17.77 -0.17
N ASN A 85 -2.49 17.63 -0.90
CA ASN A 85 -2.43 17.65 -2.35
C ASN A 85 -2.00 16.30 -2.94
N TYR A 86 -1.07 15.63 -2.27
CA TYR A 86 -0.56 14.34 -2.68
C TYR A 86 -0.58 13.36 -1.52
N VAL A 87 -0.66 12.09 -1.87
CA VAL A 87 -0.20 10.96 -1.07
C VAL A 87 0.89 10.25 -1.88
N ALA A 88 1.56 9.27 -1.30
CA ALA A 88 2.45 8.40 -2.08
C ALA A 88 2.02 6.95 -1.95
N GLU A 89 1.93 6.26 -3.08
CA GLU A 89 1.63 4.84 -3.15
C GLU A 89 2.92 4.03 -3.13
N PHE A 90 2.99 3.01 -2.28
CA PHE A 90 4.05 2.02 -2.37
C PHE A 90 3.75 0.96 -3.43
N ASP A 91 4.65 0.81 -4.40
CA ASP A 91 4.53 -0.17 -5.48
C ASP A 91 5.91 -0.67 -5.95
N TRP A 92 5.95 -1.69 -6.81
CA TRP A 92 7.16 -2.20 -7.42
C TRP A 92 7.72 -1.23 -8.48
N ASP A 93 8.91 -0.72 -8.23
CA ASP A 93 9.67 0.08 -9.18
C ASP A 93 10.47 -0.82 -10.12
N GLU A 94 9.99 -0.98 -11.36
CA GLU A 94 10.70 -1.75 -12.39
C GLU A 94 12.04 -1.14 -12.81
N VAL A 95 12.23 0.17 -12.66
CA VAL A 95 13.47 0.87 -13.05
C VAL A 95 14.55 0.65 -12.00
N ASN A 96 14.19 0.80 -10.73
CA ASN A 96 15.13 0.66 -9.61
C ASN A 96 15.19 -0.77 -9.05
N LEU A 97 14.34 -1.68 -9.53
CA LEU A 97 14.26 -3.09 -9.11
C LEU A 97 14.04 -3.24 -7.59
N ALA A 98 13.19 -2.39 -7.04
CA ALA A 98 12.91 -2.30 -5.61
C ALA A 98 11.47 -1.86 -5.37
N PHE A 99 10.98 -1.98 -4.13
CA PHE A 99 9.78 -1.26 -3.74
C PHE A 99 10.10 0.22 -3.57
N GLY A 100 9.26 1.07 -4.15
CA GLY A 100 9.38 2.53 -4.09
C GLY A 100 8.04 3.17 -3.76
N ALA A 101 8.08 4.44 -3.36
CA ALA A 101 6.89 5.26 -3.17
C ALA A 101 6.73 6.20 -4.36
N PHE A 102 5.51 6.37 -4.86
CA PHE A 102 5.22 7.19 -6.02
C PHE A 102 4.09 8.16 -5.70
N PHE A 103 4.28 9.43 -6.03
CA PHE A 103 3.27 10.44 -5.78
C PHE A 103 1.97 10.11 -6.51
N ARG A 104 0.86 10.20 -5.78
CA ARG A 104 -0.51 10.12 -6.30
C ARG A 104 -1.25 11.39 -5.92
N GLN A 105 -1.73 12.14 -6.90
CA GLN A 105 -2.50 13.35 -6.70
C GLN A 105 -3.85 12.99 -6.08
N ARG A 106 -4.19 13.71 -5.01
CA ARG A 106 -5.51 13.57 -4.40
C ARG A 106 -6.59 14.18 -5.28
N LYS A 107 -7.77 13.58 -5.23
CA LYS A 107 -8.95 14.04 -5.99
C LYS A 107 -9.40 15.46 -5.62
N ASP A 108 -9.21 15.85 -4.36
CA ASP A 108 -9.56 17.15 -3.80
C ASP A 108 -8.39 18.16 -3.81
N SER A 109 -7.29 17.83 -4.49
CA SER A 109 -6.16 18.74 -4.65
C SER A 109 -6.48 19.88 -5.64
N ASN A 110 -5.97 21.07 -5.33
CA ASN A 110 -6.08 22.26 -6.18
C ASN A 110 -4.76 22.61 -6.90
N VAL A 111 -3.71 21.79 -6.78
CA VAL A 111 -2.43 22.05 -7.44
C VAL A 111 -2.37 21.39 -8.81
N TRP A 112 -1.46 21.88 -9.64
CA TRP A 112 -1.19 21.28 -10.94
C TRP A 112 -0.57 19.89 -10.77
N ASP A 113 -1.00 18.99 -11.64
CA ASP A 113 -0.67 17.56 -11.63
C ASP A 113 0.72 17.29 -12.23
N ILE A 114 1.75 17.86 -11.61
CA ILE A 114 3.13 17.81 -12.11
C ILE A 114 3.96 16.67 -11.51
N SER A 115 3.49 16.07 -10.42
CA SER A 115 4.23 15.04 -9.67
C SER A 115 3.60 13.65 -9.73
N GLU A 116 2.40 13.45 -10.30
CA GLU A 116 1.77 12.12 -10.40
C GLU A 116 2.71 11.10 -11.04
N GLY A 117 2.89 9.97 -10.36
CA GLY A 117 3.76 8.87 -10.78
C GLY A 117 5.26 9.15 -10.64
N CYS A 118 5.68 10.34 -10.22
CA CYS A 118 7.08 10.60 -9.90
C CYS A 118 7.47 9.82 -8.63
N PRO A 119 8.69 9.24 -8.58
CA PRO A 119 9.23 8.68 -7.36
C PRO A 119 9.26 9.73 -6.24
N CYS A 120 8.87 9.32 -5.05
CA CYS A 120 8.98 10.10 -3.82
C CYS A 120 10.20 9.62 -3.04
N ASP A 121 11.11 10.54 -2.75
CA ASP A 121 12.20 10.27 -1.83
C ASP A 121 11.67 10.38 -0.39
N LEU A 122 11.90 9.32 0.39
CA LEU A 122 11.44 9.20 1.79
C LEU A 122 12.62 9.00 2.75
N GLU A 123 13.85 9.30 2.31
CA GLU A 123 15.02 9.25 3.18
C GLU A 123 14.89 10.24 4.35
N ASP A 124 15.09 9.75 5.58
CA ASP A 124 15.02 10.52 6.83
C ASP A 124 13.66 11.22 7.11
N VAL A 125 12.57 10.74 6.51
CA VAL A 125 11.21 11.28 6.73
C VAL A 125 10.33 10.30 7.48
N ASP A 126 9.68 10.77 8.55
CA ASP A 126 8.61 10.03 9.23
C ASP A 126 7.30 10.16 8.43
N PHE A 127 6.80 9.04 7.90
CA PHE A 127 5.51 8.95 7.21
C PHE A 127 4.55 8.02 7.94
N GLU A 128 3.26 8.19 7.65
CA GLU A 128 2.19 7.33 8.15
C GLU A 128 1.34 6.78 7.01
N ILE A 129 0.81 5.57 7.20
CA ILE A 129 -0.19 5.01 6.29
C ILE A 129 -1.51 5.75 6.52
N VAL A 130 -2.12 6.21 5.43
CA VAL A 130 -3.37 6.99 5.43
C VAL A 130 -4.51 6.28 4.70
N GLY A 131 -4.21 5.17 4.02
CA GLY A 131 -5.17 4.36 3.29
C GLY A 131 -4.47 3.37 2.36
N ASN A 132 -5.24 2.77 1.46
CA ASN A 132 -4.70 1.97 0.35
C ASN A 132 -5.57 2.14 -0.91
N ILE A 133 -5.05 1.78 -2.07
CA ILE A 133 -5.73 1.96 -3.36
C ILE A 133 -7.04 1.16 -3.49
N HIS A 134 -7.23 0.10 -2.70
CA HIS A 134 -8.40 -0.78 -2.80
C HIS A 134 -9.55 -0.34 -1.88
N ASP A 135 -9.23 0.14 -0.68
CA ASP A 135 -10.22 0.63 0.29
C ASP A 135 -10.50 2.13 0.16
N ASN A 136 -9.55 2.90 -0.38
CA ASN A 136 -9.64 4.35 -0.53
C ASN A 136 -9.43 4.84 -1.98
N PRO A 137 -10.00 4.18 -3.01
CA PRO A 137 -9.84 4.64 -4.38
C PRO A 137 -10.37 6.07 -4.59
N GLU A 138 -11.35 6.50 -3.80
CA GLU A 138 -11.93 7.85 -3.84
C GLU A 138 -10.97 8.97 -3.41
N MET A 139 -9.89 8.63 -2.69
CA MET A 139 -8.86 9.58 -2.29
C MET A 139 -8.08 10.09 -3.51
N LEU A 140 -7.94 9.26 -4.53
CA LEU A 140 -7.06 9.51 -5.67
C LEU A 140 -7.83 10.12 -6.84
N LYS A 141 -7.16 11.00 -7.58
CA LYS A 141 -7.70 11.52 -8.82
C LYS A 141 -7.77 10.38 -9.85
N ASN A 142 -8.96 10.16 -10.41
CA ASN A 142 -9.14 9.17 -11.48
C ASN A 142 -8.32 9.58 -12.70
N LYS A 143 -7.68 8.60 -13.34
CA LYS A 143 -7.08 8.75 -14.67
C LYS A 143 -8.15 8.95 -15.74
#